data_AF-A0A9X1TN15-F1
#
_entry.id   AF-A0A9X1TN15-F1
#
_cell.length_a   1.000
_cell.length_b   1.000
_cell.length_c   1.000
_cell.angle_alpha   90.00
_cell.angle_beta   90.00
_cell.angle_gamma   90.00
#
_symmetry.space_group_name_H-M   'P 1'
#
loop_
_entity.id
_entity.type
_entity.pdbx_description
1 polymer ?
#
loop_
_entity_poly.entity_id
_entity_poly.type
_entity_poly.pdbx_seq_one_letter_code
_entity_poly.pdbx_strand_id
1 'polypeptide(L)'
;MDFRADYGPYVFGCNGTTYQQWYWDDDYEVTALRQRATGLCLTLRNGQLTMKNCLADDAAAMWFIDTSSHSAGATITNYVSRKCLARTANNLVTTATCTGGNSQRWVWWNL
;
A
#
# COMPACT_ATOMS: atom_id res chain seq x y z
N MET A 1 4.61 3.09 -5.98
CA MET A 1 4.88 3.70 -4.66
C MET A 1 6.26 3.28 -4.24
N ASP A 2 7.04 4.18 -3.68
CA ASP A 2 8.34 3.89 -3.07
C ASP A 2 8.21 3.99 -1.54
N PHE A 3 9.10 3.34 -0.79
CA PHE A 3 9.25 3.56 0.64
C PHE A 3 10.74 3.63 0.98
N ARG A 4 11.12 4.67 1.72
CA ARG A 4 12.43 4.78 2.36
C ARG A 4 12.27 5.04 3.86
N ALA A 5 13.11 4.42 4.69
CA ALA A 5 12.95 4.49 6.15
C ALA A 5 13.09 5.93 6.71
N ASP A 6 13.86 6.79 6.05
CA ASP A 6 14.09 8.20 6.39
C ASP A 6 12.97 9.14 5.92
N TYR A 7 12.07 8.67 5.04
CA TYR A 7 11.07 9.53 4.37
C TYR A 7 9.63 9.02 4.48
N GLY A 8 9.44 7.71 4.68
CA GLY A 8 8.14 7.06 4.61
C GLY A 8 7.73 6.67 3.18
N PRO A 9 6.46 6.28 2.97
CA PRO A 9 5.95 5.92 1.65
C PRO A 9 5.60 7.17 0.84
N TYR A 10 5.97 7.17 -0.43
CA TYR A 10 5.76 8.30 -1.34
C TYR A 10 5.62 7.83 -2.79
N VAL A 11 5.23 8.74 -3.67
CA VAL A 11 5.22 8.51 -5.12
C VAL A 11 6.19 9.44 -5.82
N PHE A 12 6.86 8.92 -6.84
CA PHE A 12 7.63 9.69 -7.81
C PHE A 12 7.71 8.90 -9.11
N GLY A 13 8.52 9.36 -10.07
CA GLY A 13 8.73 8.67 -11.35
C GLY A 13 9.04 7.19 -11.16
N CYS A 14 8.38 6.34 -11.97
CA CYS A 14 8.63 4.90 -11.94
C CYS A 14 10.06 4.63 -12.42
N ASN A 15 10.86 3.94 -11.61
CA ASN A 15 12.28 3.70 -11.88
C ASN A 15 12.67 2.21 -11.89
N GLY A 16 11.71 1.31 -11.66
CA GLY A 16 11.90 -0.14 -11.70
C GLY A 16 12.75 -0.74 -10.58
N THR A 17 13.19 0.07 -9.60
CA THR A 17 13.97 -0.44 -8.47
C THR A 17 13.12 -1.30 -7.54
N THR A 18 13.75 -2.19 -6.78
CA THR A 18 13.07 -3.06 -5.81
C THR A 18 12.36 -2.29 -4.68
N TYR A 19 12.70 -1.02 -4.47
CA TYR A 19 12.00 -0.15 -3.52
C TYR A 19 10.60 0.27 -4.00
N GLN A 20 10.38 0.28 -5.33
CA GLN A 20 9.08 0.54 -5.94
C GLN A 20 8.28 -0.73 -6.26
N GLN A 21 8.87 -1.89 -6.08
CA GLN A 21 8.24 -3.17 -6.36
C GLN A 21 7.58 -3.72 -5.09
N TRP A 22 6.31 -4.08 -5.22
CA TRP A 22 5.49 -4.61 -4.14
C TRP A 22 4.88 -5.94 -4.56
N TYR A 23 4.60 -6.79 -3.59
CA TYR A 23 3.92 -8.05 -3.81
C TYR A 23 3.00 -8.35 -2.64
N TRP A 24 1.98 -9.14 -2.91
CA TRP A 24 1.02 -9.65 -1.94
C TRP A 24 0.58 -11.03 -2.41
N ASP A 25 -0.18 -11.70 -1.55
CA ASP A 25 -0.80 -12.99 -1.84
C ASP A 25 -2.26 -12.73 -2.21
N ASP A 26 -2.65 -13.05 -3.44
CA ASP A 26 -3.98 -12.80 -4.01
C ASP A 26 -4.96 -13.97 -3.83
N ASP A 27 -4.52 -15.09 -3.24
CA ASP A 27 -5.40 -16.20 -2.86
C ASP A 27 -6.25 -15.88 -1.62
N TYR A 28 -5.93 -14.79 -0.90
CA TYR A 28 -6.60 -14.38 0.33
C TYR A 28 -7.36 -13.06 0.15
N GLU A 29 -8.56 -13.00 0.74
CA GLU A 29 -9.39 -11.77 0.78
C GLU A 29 -8.64 -10.60 1.44
N VAL A 30 -7.82 -10.92 2.44
CA VAL A 30 -6.99 -9.95 3.16
C VAL A 30 -5.54 -10.41 3.11
N THR A 31 -4.65 -9.50 2.76
CA THR A 31 -3.26 -9.82 2.48
C THR A 31 -2.32 -8.75 3.02
N ALA A 32 -1.04 -9.09 3.15
CA ALA A 32 -0.02 -8.15 3.54
C ALA A 32 0.71 -7.60 2.31
N LEU A 33 0.82 -6.27 2.21
CA LEU A 33 1.54 -5.61 1.12
C LEU A 33 3.04 -5.53 1.48
N ARG A 34 3.87 -6.22 0.70
CA ARG A 34 5.31 -6.43 0.99
C ARG A 34 6.18 -5.69 -0.01
N GLN A 35 7.19 -4.98 0.45
CA GLN A 35 8.17 -4.33 -0.44
C GLN A 35 9.26 -5.33 -0.83
N ARG A 36 9.61 -5.43 -2.11
CA ARG A 36 10.65 -6.39 -2.55
C ARG A 36 12.05 -6.05 -2.04
N ALA A 37 12.39 -4.77 -1.90
CA ALA A 37 13.73 -4.37 -1.42
C ALA A 37 14.04 -4.85 0.00
N THR A 38 13.02 -4.90 0.88
CA THR A 38 13.22 -5.13 2.32
C THR A 38 12.53 -6.39 2.83
N GLY A 39 11.55 -6.93 2.09
CA GLY A 39 10.69 -8.03 2.56
C GLY A 39 9.73 -7.62 3.68
N LEU A 40 9.72 -6.34 4.07
CA LEU A 40 8.88 -5.83 5.15
C LEU A 40 7.46 -5.55 4.66
N CYS A 41 6.51 -5.60 5.60
CA CYS A 41 5.09 -5.36 5.40
C CYS A 41 4.71 -3.91 5.72
N LEU A 42 3.89 -3.32 4.85
CA LEU A 42 3.27 -2.02 5.09
C LEU A 42 2.25 -2.12 6.21
N THR A 43 2.51 -1.45 7.33
CA THR A 43 1.73 -1.54 8.57
C THR A 43 1.16 -0.20 8.94
N LEU A 44 -0.13 -0.14 9.26
CA LEU A 44 -0.80 1.08 9.73
C LEU A 44 -1.10 0.99 11.23
N ARG A 45 -0.39 1.77 12.05
CA ARG A 45 -0.70 1.90 13.48
C ARG A 45 -0.82 3.37 13.84
N ASN A 46 -1.85 3.70 14.63
CA ASN A 46 -2.10 5.08 15.09
C ASN A 46 -2.13 6.11 13.94
N GLY A 47 -2.63 5.70 12.76
CA GLY A 47 -2.72 6.56 11.57
C GLY A 47 -1.41 6.74 10.79
N GLN A 48 -0.32 6.09 11.20
CA GLN A 48 0.99 6.19 10.56
C GLN A 48 1.34 4.91 9.80
N LEU A 49 1.78 5.07 8.55
CA LEU A 49 2.33 3.98 7.74
C LEU A 49 3.79 3.75 8.11
N THR A 50 4.14 2.50 8.40
CA THR A 50 5.51 2.06 8.70
C THR A 50 5.79 0.72 8.03
N MET A 51 7.07 0.33 7.96
CA MET A 51 7.47 -0.99 7.48
C MET A 51 7.92 -1.85 8.67
N LYS A 52 7.34 -3.05 8.81
CA LYS A 52 7.61 -3.98 9.91
C LYS A 52 7.78 -5.41 9.39
N ASN A 53 8.35 -6.29 10.20
CA ASN A 53 8.39 -7.71 9.89
C ASN A 53 6.96 -8.21 9.65
N CYS A 54 6.79 -9.06 8.63
CA CYS A 54 5.51 -9.66 8.32
C CYS A 54 5.19 -10.76 9.34
N LEU A 55 4.31 -10.45 10.29
CA LEU A 55 3.82 -11.42 11.27
C LEU A 55 2.40 -11.86 10.89
N ALA A 56 2.13 -13.16 10.97
CA ALA A 56 0.85 -13.74 10.54
C ALA A 56 -0.36 -13.21 11.32
N ASP A 57 -0.14 -12.73 12.55
CA ASP A 57 -1.15 -12.23 13.47
C ASP A 57 -1.18 -10.69 13.59
N ASP A 58 -0.40 -9.96 12.79
CA ASP A 58 -0.42 -8.49 12.79
C ASP A 58 -1.51 -7.93 11.89
N ALA A 59 -2.73 -7.83 12.42
CA ALA A 59 -3.87 -7.27 11.70
C ALA A 59 -3.63 -5.84 11.15
N ALA A 60 -2.74 -5.06 11.78
CA ALA A 60 -2.40 -3.73 11.30
C ALA A 60 -1.61 -3.72 9.98
N ALA A 61 -0.98 -4.84 9.62
CA ALA A 61 -0.27 -5.07 8.36
C ALA A 61 -1.15 -5.62 7.24
N MET A 62 -2.43 -5.87 7.53
CA MET A 62 -3.36 -6.52 6.61
C MET A 62 -4.20 -5.51 5.83
N TRP A 63 -4.44 -5.81 4.55
CA TRP A 63 -5.10 -4.94 3.57
C TRP A 63 -6.07 -5.73 2.71
N PHE A 64 -7.22 -5.13 2.42
CA PHE A 64 -8.09 -5.52 1.32
C PHE A 64 -7.59 -4.85 0.04
N ILE A 65 -7.47 -5.61 -1.04
CA ILE A 65 -7.10 -5.10 -2.35
C ILE A 65 -8.26 -5.38 -3.30
N ASP A 66 -9.05 -4.36 -3.60
CA ASP A 66 -10.18 -4.46 -4.52
C ASP A 66 -9.75 -4.07 -5.92
N THR A 67 -9.68 -5.07 -6.80
CA THR A 67 -9.24 -4.96 -8.20
C THR A 67 -10.42 -4.95 -9.18
N SER A 68 -11.66 -4.94 -8.71
CA SER A 68 -12.86 -5.06 -9.55
C SER A 68 -12.92 -4.00 -10.66
N SER A 69 -12.45 -2.79 -10.38
CA SER A 69 -12.43 -1.67 -11.32
C SER A 69 -11.09 -1.54 -12.07
N HIS A 70 -10.78 -2.51 -12.93
CA HIS A 70 -9.53 -2.59 -13.70
C HIS A 70 -9.16 -1.28 -14.45
N SER A 71 -10.15 -0.57 -15.01
CA SER A 71 -9.91 0.68 -15.76
C SER A 71 -9.59 1.90 -14.87
N ALA A 72 -10.00 1.87 -13.60
CA ALA A 72 -9.78 2.97 -12.66
C ALA A 72 -8.58 2.73 -11.75
N GLY A 73 -8.12 1.49 -11.60
CA GLY A 73 -7.13 1.08 -10.60
C GLY A 73 -7.77 0.54 -9.32
N ALA A 74 -6.98 -0.18 -8.54
CA ALA A 74 -7.43 -0.84 -7.33
C ALA A 74 -7.56 0.14 -6.16
N THR A 75 -8.48 -0.15 -5.24
CA THR A 75 -8.45 0.45 -3.89
C THR A 75 -7.74 -0.49 -2.94
N ILE A 76 -6.96 0.10 -2.03
CA ILE A 76 -6.19 -0.65 -1.03
C ILE A 76 -6.64 -0.14 0.34
N THR A 77 -7.39 -0.97 1.07
CA THR A 77 -8.04 -0.58 2.33
C THR A 77 -7.43 -1.32 3.50
N ASN A 78 -6.98 -0.61 4.53
CA ASN A 78 -6.43 -1.26 5.71
C ASN A 78 -7.51 -2.05 6.45
N TYR A 79 -7.17 -3.27 6.87
CA TYR A 79 -8.09 -4.21 7.49
C TYR A 79 -8.71 -3.67 8.79
N VAL A 80 -7.88 -3.07 9.65
CA VAL A 80 -8.30 -2.61 10.99
C VAL A 80 -8.99 -1.26 10.90
N SER A 81 -8.34 -0.26 10.30
CA SER A 81 -8.83 1.13 10.33
C SER A 81 -9.93 1.43 9.31
N ARG A 82 -10.13 0.54 8.33
CA ARG A 82 -11.05 0.74 7.18
C ARG A 82 -10.76 2.01 6.36
N LYS A 83 -9.53 2.54 6.45
CA LYS A 83 -9.06 3.67 5.64
C LYS A 83 -8.35 3.20 4.37
N CYS A 84 -8.48 3.98 3.31
CA CYS A 84 -7.88 3.71 2.02
C CYS A 84 -6.48 4.32 1.94
N LEU A 85 -5.53 3.58 1.34
CA LEU A 85 -4.22 4.08 0.96
C LEU A 85 -4.39 5.20 -0.06
N ALA A 86 -3.81 6.36 0.23
CA ALA A 86 -4.06 7.58 -0.53
C ALA A 86 -2.77 8.38 -0.76
N ARG A 87 -2.60 8.89 -1.98
CA ARG A 87 -1.60 9.90 -2.32
C ARG A 87 -2.09 11.28 -1.86
N THR A 88 -1.23 12.02 -1.20
CA THR A 88 -1.44 13.43 -0.82
C THR A 88 -1.02 14.38 -1.95
N ALA A 89 -1.38 15.66 -1.85
CA ALA A 89 -0.96 16.69 -2.82
C ALA A 89 0.57 16.81 -2.97
N ASN A 90 1.33 16.53 -1.90
CA ASN A 90 2.79 16.59 -1.88
C ASN A 90 3.45 15.24 -2.21
N ASN A 91 2.73 14.31 -2.83
CA ASN A 91 3.21 12.98 -3.24
C ASN A 91 3.59 12.03 -2.10
N LEU A 92 3.36 12.39 -0.84
CA LEU A 92 3.41 11.43 0.27
C LEU A 92 2.22 10.48 0.18
N VAL A 93 2.41 9.27 0.69
CA VAL A 93 1.33 8.29 0.84
C VAL A 93 0.92 8.19 2.29
N THR A 94 -0.38 8.19 2.54
CA THR A 94 -0.98 8.05 3.87
C THR A 94 -2.27 7.22 3.76
N THR A 95 -3.10 7.23 4.79
CA THR A 95 -4.46 6.71 4.73
C THR A 95 -5.50 7.80 4.94
N ALA A 96 -6.63 7.68 4.25
CA ALA A 96 -7.75 8.62 4.34
C ALA A 96 -9.09 7.87 4.32
N THR A 97 -10.19 8.57 4.64
CA THR A 97 -11.53 8.04 4.43
C THR A 97 -11.69 7.60 2.97
N CYS A 98 -12.21 6.38 2.76
CA CYS A 98 -12.41 5.84 1.43
C CYS A 98 -13.47 6.64 0.67
N THR A 99 -13.09 7.25 -0.44
CA THR A 99 -13.97 7.98 -1.37
C THR A 99 -13.96 7.36 -2.76
N GLY A 100 -12.97 6.52 -3.07
CA GLY A 100 -12.78 5.94 -4.40
C GLY A 100 -12.24 6.93 -5.44
N GLY A 101 -11.88 8.16 -5.02
CA GLY A 101 -11.30 9.17 -5.90
C GLY A 101 -9.90 8.82 -6.40
N ASN A 102 -9.43 9.53 -7.43
CA ASN A 102 -8.18 9.21 -8.16
C ASN A 102 -6.94 9.08 -7.27
N SER A 103 -6.86 9.80 -6.15
CA SER A 103 -5.73 9.69 -5.21
C SER A 103 -5.69 8.37 -4.43
N GLN A 104 -6.76 7.59 -4.47
CA GLN A 104 -6.92 6.29 -3.79
C GLN A 104 -6.92 5.11 -4.77
N ARG A 105 -6.63 5.39 -6.04
CA ARG A 105 -6.59 4.40 -7.10
C ARG A 105 -5.16 4.06 -7.44
N TRP A 106 -4.81 2.79 -7.28
CA TRP A 106 -3.46 2.30 -7.45
C TRP A 106 -3.40 1.35 -8.65
N VAL A 107 -2.39 1.54 -9.49
CA VAL A 107 -2.08 0.66 -10.60
C VAL A 107 -0.68 0.13 -10.42
N TRP A 108 -0.46 -1.11 -10.83
CA TRP A 108 0.85 -1.74 -10.91
C TRP A 108 1.12 -2.13 -12.36
N TRP A 109 2.40 -2.12 -12.70
CA TRP A 109 2.89 -2.54 -14.01
C TRP A 109 3.69 -3.81 -13.79
N ASN A 110 3.48 -4.81 -14.65
CA ASN A 110 4.45 -5.88 -14.79
C ASN A 110 5.64 -5.29 -15.55
N LEU A 111 6.75 -5.10 -14.86
CA LEU A 111 8.05 -4.77 -15.46
C LEU A 111 8.78 -6.06 -15.82
#